data_AF-A0AAE9VRW1-F1
#
_entry.id   AF-A0AAE9VRW1-F1
#
_cell.length_a   1.000
_cell.length_b   1.000
_cell.length_c   1.000
_cell.angle_alpha   90.00
_cell.angle_beta   90.00
_cell.angle_gamma   90.00
#
_symmetry.space_group_name_H-M   'P 1'
#
loop_
_entity.id
_entity.type
_entity.pdbx_description
1 polymer ?
#
loop_
_entity_poly.entity_id
_entity_poly.type
_entity_poly.pdbx_seq_one_letter_code
_entity_poly.pdbx_strand_id
1 'polypeptide(L)'
;MTTIFLNNKEIKVAKSNPTRKKPTENMGLVLFDEVGGICPKCTKPLMKKNKGQMTKLFEVAHIYPNSPRPHEFDLLKGQERLSEDVDDECNLIALCRDCHKIFDNPRTIEGYREMILIKKELQRLSNLQKSWFDNNIDVEINKVIASLASFSGEALEELSLEALTVDSKSDETLNGLVKLKIKNNVIYFYSDIKSKFSELDKSEPYTSDTIYSQVKTYYLKLKKQNLDQTQIFSALTDWIKNSTDCKNTEVSEIIVSFFVQNCEVYS
;
A
#
# COMPACT_ATOMS: atom_id res chain seq x y z
N MET A 1 -41.79 -41.71 -19.63
CA MET A 1 -40.66 -41.98 -18.71
C MET A 1 -39.42 -41.40 -19.35
N THR A 2 -39.09 -40.15 -19.03
CA THR A 2 -37.97 -39.42 -19.62
C THR A 2 -36.79 -39.53 -18.67
N THR A 3 -35.80 -40.35 -19.02
CA THR A 3 -34.59 -40.54 -18.23
C THR A 3 -33.66 -39.36 -18.45
N ILE A 4 -33.46 -38.55 -17.40
CA ILE A 4 -32.50 -37.45 -17.36
C ILE A 4 -31.10 -38.04 -17.18
N PHE A 5 -30.25 -37.91 -18.20
CA PHE A 5 -28.81 -38.17 -18.10
C PHE A 5 -28.16 -37.01 -17.33
N LEU A 6 -27.79 -37.26 -16.08
CA LEU A 6 -26.91 -36.36 -15.31
C LEU A 6 -25.48 -36.54 -15.83
N ASN A 7 -25.00 -35.55 -16.57
CA ASN A 7 -23.62 -35.47 -17.03
C ASN A 7 -22.72 -35.07 -15.84
N ASN A 8 -22.10 -36.06 -15.19
CA ASN A 8 -21.02 -35.83 -14.24
C ASN A 8 -19.82 -35.24 -14.98
N LYS A 9 -19.64 -33.91 -14.90
CA LYS A 9 -18.36 -33.28 -15.21
C LYS A 9 -17.36 -33.67 -14.13
N GLU A 10 -16.57 -34.70 -14.41
CA GLU A 10 -15.34 -34.98 -13.68
C GLU A 10 -14.47 -33.73 -13.65
N ILE A 11 -14.21 -33.22 -12.45
CA ILE A 11 -13.21 -32.20 -12.19
C ILE A 11 -11.87 -32.82 -12.51
N LYS A 12 -11.30 -32.47 -13.67
CA LYS A 12 -9.92 -32.82 -14.01
C LYS A 12 -9.00 -32.12 -13.01
N VAL A 13 -8.56 -32.86 -12.01
CA VAL A 13 -7.44 -32.51 -11.15
C VAL A 13 -6.25 -32.21 -12.06
N ALA A 14 -5.78 -30.96 -12.05
CA ALA A 14 -4.57 -30.58 -12.76
C ALA A 14 -3.44 -31.50 -12.30
N LYS A 15 -2.82 -32.21 -13.25
CA LYS A 15 -1.68 -33.10 -12.99
C LYS A 15 -0.57 -32.26 -12.35
N SER A 16 -0.23 -32.56 -11.10
CA SER A 16 0.92 -31.98 -10.43
C SER A 16 2.17 -32.30 -11.23
N ASN A 17 2.91 -31.25 -11.61
CA ASN A 17 4.22 -31.42 -12.22
C ASN A 17 5.17 -31.88 -11.10
N PRO A 18 5.79 -33.07 -11.17
CA PRO A 18 6.41 -33.73 -10.02
C PRO A 18 7.73 -33.09 -9.57
N THR A 19 8.23 -32.06 -10.26
CA THR A 19 9.44 -31.34 -9.88
C THR A 19 9.07 -30.00 -9.27
N ARG A 20 9.14 -29.91 -7.93
CA ARG A 20 9.09 -28.63 -7.19
C ARG A 20 10.04 -27.64 -7.86
N LYS A 21 9.50 -26.60 -8.52
CA LYS A 21 10.34 -25.52 -9.03
C LYS A 21 10.85 -24.74 -7.83
N LYS A 22 12.16 -24.72 -7.65
CA LYS A 22 12.76 -23.82 -6.65
C LYS A 22 12.57 -22.39 -7.16
N PRO A 23 12.10 -21.45 -6.31
CA PRO A 23 12.10 -20.04 -6.66
C PRO A 23 13.48 -19.62 -7.15
N THR A 24 13.53 -18.85 -8.24
CA THR A 24 14.78 -18.33 -8.79
C THR A 24 15.40 -17.33 -7.81
N GLU A 25 16.68 -17.03 -7.98
CA GLU A 25 17.34 -16.00 -7.17
C GLU A 25 16.64 -14.64 -7.31
N ASN A 26 16.24 -14.27 -8.53
CA ASN A 26 15.49 -13.04 -8.80
C ASN A 26 14.14 -13.02 -8.08
N MET A 27 13.39 -14.13 -8.08
CA MET A 27 12.15 -14.24 -7.31
C MET A 27 12.41 -14.02 -5.81
N GLY A 28 13.52 -14.57 -5.30
CA GLY A 28 13.94 -14.32 -3.93
C GLY A 28 14.23 -12.85 -3.63
N LEU A 29 14.78 -12.09 -4.58
CA LEU A 29 15.02 -10.65 -4.43
C LEU A 29 13.70 -9.86 -4.43
N VAL A 30 12.80 -10.17 -5.37
CA VAL A 30 11.46 -9.54 -5.43
C VAL A 30 10.71 -9.73 -4.12
N LEU A 31 10.66 -10.95 -3.60
CA LEU A 31 9.96 -11.25 -2.34
C LEU A 31 10.66 -10.65 -1.11
N PHE A 32 11.98 -10.49 -1.15
CA PHE A 32 12.73 -9.81 -0.09
C PHE A 32 12.43 -8.30 -0.06
N ASP A 33 12.35 -7.68 -1.23
CA ASP A 33 11.99 -6.28 -1.39
C ASP A 33 10.53 -6.03 -0.99
N GLU A 34 9.61 -6.89 -1.42
CA GLU A 34 8.18 -6.83 -1.08
C GLU A 34 7.94 -6.79 0.43
N VAL A 35 8.71 -7.54 1.24
CA VAL A 35 8.62 -7.52 2.72
C VAL A 35 9.48 -6.43 3.37
N GLY A 36 10.12 -5.55 2.59
CA GLY A 36 10.99 -4.48 3.09
C GLY A 36 12.25 -4.99 3.79
N GLY A 37 12.75 -6.18 3.42
CA GLY A 37 13.93 -6.81 4.02
C GLY A 37 13.78 -7.25 5.48
N ILE A 38 12.55 -7.25 6.00
CA ILE A 38 12.21 -7.59 7.39
C ILE A 38 11.14 -8.68 7.37
N CYS A 39 11.22 -9.64 8.30
CA CYS A 39 10.22 -10.70 8.41
C CYS A 39 8.86 -10.09 8.79
N PRO A 40 7.80 -10.26 7.98
CA PRO A 40 6.50 -9.63 8.23
C PRO A 40 5.78 -10.21 9.46
N LYS A 41 6.24 -11.37 9.97
CA LYS A 41 5.67 -12.06 11.14
C LYS A 41 6.30 -11.65 12.47
N CYS A 42 7.58 -11.26 12.48
CA CYS A 42 8.34 -11.11 13.73
C CYS A 42 9.38 -10.01 13.72
N THR A 43 9.39 -9.17 12.69
CA THR A 43 10.26 -8.00 12.52
C THR A 43 11.78 -8.27 12.54
N LYS A 44 12.20 -9.54 12.52
CA LYS A 44 13.62 -9.91 12.38
C LYS A 44 14.16 -9.50 11.00
N PRO A 45 15.38 -8.95 10.90
CA PRO A 45 16.01 -8.65 9.63
C PRO A 45 16.27 -9.93 8.83
N LEU A 46 16.04 -9.88 7.52
CA LEU A 46 16.18 -11.02 6.61
C LEU A 46 17.59 -11.13 5.98
N MET A 47 18.46 -10.15 6.25
CA MET A 47 19.88 -10.20 5.94
C MET A 47 20.72 -9.70 7.10
N LYS A 48 21.95 -10.22 7.23
CA LYS A 48 22.91 -9.77 8.25
C LYS A 48 24.30 -9.61 7.64
N LYS A 49 24.99 -8.52 8.00
CA LYS A 49 26.40 -8.31 7.66
C LYS A 49 27.29 -8.87 8.76
N ASN A 50 28.21 -9.78 8.41
CA ASN A 50 29.23 -10.32 9.31
C ASN A 50 30.60 -10.25 8.63
N LYS A 51 31.58 -9.60 9.26
CA LYS A 51 32.96 -9.47 8.74
C LYS A 51 33.03 -9.03 7.26
N GLY A 52 32.15 -8.09 6.86
CA GLY A 52 32.08 -7.58 5.49
C GLY A 52 31.22 -8.39 4.52
N GLN A 53 30.83 -9.63 4.86
CA GLN A 53 29.99 -10.49 4.02
C GLN A 53 28.51 -10.37 4.41
N MET A 54 27.64 -10.34 3.40
CA MET A 54 26.19 -10.40 3.59
C MET A 54 25.71 -11.85 3.64
N THR A 55 24.97 -12.21 4.70
CA THR A 55 24.36 -13.53 4.88
C THR A 55 22.84 -13.42 4.75
N LYS A 56 22.25 -14.26 3.90
CA LYS A 56 20.80 -14.44 3.75
C LYS A 56 20.22 -15.19 4.96
N LEU A 57 19.20 -14.61 5.60
CA LEU A 57 18.51 -15.17 6.78
C LEU A 57 17.03 -15.53 6.51
N PHE A 58 16.57 -15.42 5.27
CA PHE A 58 15.20 -15.77 4.87
C PHE A 58 15.12 -17.00 3.98
N GLU A 59 13.92 -17.56 3.93
CA GLU A 59 13.50 -18.60 3.01
C GLU A 59 12.20 -18.15 2.33
N VAL A 60 11.95 -18.68 1.13
CA VAL A 60 10.69 -18.43 0.41
C VAL A 60 9.72 -19.53 0.80
N ALA A 61 8.62 -19.14 1.44
CA ALA A 61 7.54 -20.01 1.83
C ALA A 61 6.43 -20.00 0.78
N HIS A 62 5.84 -21.16 0.54
CA HIS A 62 4.61 -21.32 -0.23
C HIS A 62 3.42 -21.10 0.72
N ILE A 63 2.59 -20.08 0.48
CA ILE A 63 1.43 -19.78 1.33
C ILE A 63 0.45 -20.95 1.26
N TYR A 64 -0.03 -21.27 0.06
CA TYR A 64 -0.63 -22.56 -0.24
C TYR A 64 0.49 -23.56 -0.59
N PRO A 65 0.59 -24.70 0.12
CA PRO A 65 1.70 -25.63 -0.05
C PRO A 65 1.79 -26.13 -1.49
N ASN A 66 3.01 -26.20 -2.05
CA ASN A 66 3.25 -26.73 -3.39
C ASN A 66 2.80 -28.20 -3.50
N SER A 67 2.99 -28.99 -2.44
CA SER A 67 2.58 -30.40 -2.37
C SER A 67 1.90 -30.68 -1.03
N PRO A 68 0.62 -30.30 -0.84
CA PRO A 68 -0.10 -30.54 0.40
C PRO A 68 -0.16 -32.04 0.71
N ARG A 69 0.07 -32.40 1.97
CA ARG A 69 -0.29 -33.73 2.47
C ARG A 69 -1.83 -33.88 2.44
N PRO A 70 -2.38 -35.11 2.39
CA PRO A 70 -3.84 -35.31 2.35
C PRO A 70 -4.60 -34.52 3.43
N HIS A 71 -4.09 -34.52 4.67
CA HIS A 71 -4.70 -33.75 5.76
C HIS A 71 -4.61 -32.24 5.57
N GLU A 72 -3.57 -31.71 4.93
CA GLU A 72 -3.45 -30.27 4.62
C GLU A 72 -4.42 -29.88 3.50
N PHE A 73 -4.62 -30.76 2.51
CA PHE A 73 -5.60 -30.56 1.46
C PHE A 73 -7.02 -30.46 2.04
N ASP A 74 -7.37 -31.37 2.95
CA ASP A 74 -8.65 -31.34 3.65
C ASP A 74 -8.77 -30.12 4.58
N LEU A 75 -7.71 -29.78 5.32
CA LEU A 75 -7.65 -28.61 6.22
C LEU A 75 -7.88 -27.30 5.48
N LEU A 76 -7.27 -27.14 4.30
CA LEU A 76 -7.34 -25.93 3.49
C LEU A 76 -8.50 -25.93 2.49
N LYS A 77 -9.37 -26.94 2.53
CA LYS A 77 -10.52 -27.03 1.64
C LYS A 77 -11.43 -25.82 1.83
N GLY A 78 -11.75 -25.15 0.71
CA GLY A 78 -12.60 -23.95 0.71
C GLY A 78 -11.93 -22.68 1.25
N GLN A 79 -10.64 -22.73 1.61
CA GLN A 79 -9.90 -21.50 1.86
C GLN A 79 -9.56 -20.80 0.54
N GLU A 80 -9.45 -19.48 0.59
CA GLU A 80 -9.02 -18.67 -0.54
C GLU A 80 -7.63 -19.11 -1.03
N ARG A 81 -7.41 -19.08 -2.35
CA ARG A 81 -6.10 -19.25 -2.98
C ARG A 81 -5.76 -17.98 -3.74
N LEU A 82 -4.58 -17.41 -3.46
CA LEU A 82 -4.11 -16.18 -4.11
C LEU A 82 -3.75 -16.38 -5.59
N SER A 83 -3.41 -17.61 -5.97
CA SER A 83 -3.23 -18.03 -7.36
C SER A 83 -3.59 -19.50 -7.53
N GLU A 84 -4.04 -19.86 -8.73
CA GLU A 84 -4.22 -21.26 -9.14
C GLU A 84 -2.88 -21.97 -9.32
N ASP A 85 -1.87 -21.25 -9.81
CA ASP A 85 -0.49 -21.72 -9.90
C ASP A 85 0.19 -21.63 -8.53
N VAL A 86 0.65 -22.77 -8.04
CA VAL A 86 1.30 -22.86 -6.73
C VAL A 86 2.67 -22.18 -6.72
N ASP A 87 3.30 -22.02 -7.88
CA ASP A 87 4.61 -21.37 -8.02
C ASP A 87 4.50 -19.88 -8.44
N ASP A 88 3.29 -19.34 -8.50
CA ASP A 88 3.04 -17.92 -8.75
C ASP A 88 3.58 -17.04 -7.61
N GLU A 89 4.13 -15.87 -7.94
CA GLU A 89 4.64 -14.90 -6.97
C GLU A 89 3.61 -14.53 -5.89
N CYS A 90 2.33 -14.47 -6.23
CA CYS A 90 1.23 -14.19 -5.31
C CYS A 90 1.10 -15.26 -4.22
N ASN A 91 1.57 -16.49 -4.47
CA ASN A 91 1.55 -17.59 -3.50
C ASN A 91 2.87 -17.73 -2.73
N LEU A 92 3.84 -16.84 -2.94
CA LEU A 92 5.16 -16.89 -2.32
C LEU A 92 5.38 -15.71 -1.37
N ILE A 93 6.12 -15.94 -0.29
CA ILE A 93 6.48 -14.91 0.68
C ILE A 93 7.84 -15.17 1.31
N ALA A 94 8.63 -14.12 1.54
CA ALA A 94 9.90 -14.21 2.24
C ALA A 94 9.70 -14.17 3.77
N LEU A 95 10.18 -15.20 4.48
CA LEU A 95 10.10 -15.30 5.94
C LEU A 95 11.46 -15.64 6.55
N CYS A 96 11.69 -15.24 7.79
CA CYS A 96 12.81 -15.79 8.54
C CYS A 96 12.60 -17.29 8.79
N ARG A 97 13.69 -18.03 9.01
CA ARG A 97 13.65 -19.51 9.17
C ARG A 97 12.72 -19.96 10.30
N ASP A 98 12.65 -19.21 11.40
CA ASP A 98 11.78 -19.52 12.53
C ASP A 98 10.30 -19.41 12.16
N CYS A 99 9.90 -18.28 11.56
CA CYS A 99 8.52 -18.05 11.15
C CYS A 99 8.09 -18.99 10.02
N HIS A 100 8.98 -19.30 9.09
CA HIS A 100 8.72 -20.31 8.06
C HIS A 100 8.44 -21.68 8.69
N LYS A 101 9.28 -22.12 9.63
CA LYS A 101 9.09 -23.41 10.33
C LYS A 101 7.78 -23.45 11.11
N ILE A 102 7.45 -22.38 11.84
CA ILE A 102 6.20 -22.28 12.62
C ILE A 102 4.99 -22.30 11.70
N PHE A 103 5.04 -21.61 10.56
CA PHE A 103 3.95 -21.57 9.59
C PHE A 103 3.67 -22.94 8.96
N ASP A 104 4.73 -23.68 8.61
CA ASP A 104 4.59 -24.97 7.93
C ASP A 104 4.28 -26.14 8.88
N ASN A 105 4.68 -26.08 10.17
CA ASN A 105 4.67 -27.24 11.05
C ASN A 105 4.25 -26.92 12.51
N PRO A 106 3.00 -27.23 12.91
CA PRO A 106 1.88 -27.70 12.08
C PRO A 106 1.25 -26.55 11.30
N ARG A 107 0.76 -26.84 10.09
CA ARG A 107 -0.09 -25.90 9.35
C ARG A 107 -1.45 -25.76 10.06
N THR A 108 -1.93 -24.53 10.18
CA THR A 108 -3.25 -24.21 10.75
C THR A 108 -4.04 -23.30 9.80
N ILE A 109 -5.37 -23.28 9.94
CA ILE A 109 -6.25 -22.40 9.14
C ILE A 109 -5.97 -20.94 9.51
N GLU A 110 -5.75 -20.67 10.79
CA GLU A 110 -5.48 -19.32 11.31
C GLU A 110 -4.16 -18.78 10.73
N GLY A 111 -3.09 -19.58 10.78
CA GLY A 111 -1.80 -19.20 10.20
C GLY A 111 -1.86 -19.02 8.69
N TYR A 112 -2.63 -19.85 7.98
CA TYR A 112 -2.86 -19.71 6.54
C TYR A 112 -3.58 -18.40 6.20
N ARG A 113 -4.68 -18.09 6.89
CA ARG A 113 -5.45 -16.85 6.69
C ARG A 113 -4.62 -15.61 7.01
N GLU A 114 -3.87 -15.64 8.10
CA GLU A 114 -2.95 -14.56 8.45
C GLU A 114 -1.95 -14.31 7.32
N MET A 115 -1.36 -15.37 6.75
CA MET A 115 -0.40 -15.24 5.67
C MET A 115 -1.02 -14.67 4.39
N ILE A 116 -2.27 -15.05 4.08
CA ILE A 116 -3.04 -14.43 2.99
C ILE A 116 -3.22 -12.94 3.21
N LEU A 117 -3.62 -12.52 4.41
CA LEU A 117 -3.82 -11.11 4.74
C LEU A 117 -2.53 -10.32 4.63
N ILE A 118 -1.42 -10.85 5.16
CA ILE A 118 -0.09 -10.25 5.04
C ILE A 118 0.28 -10.09 3.56
N LYS A 119 0.18 -11.16 2.77
CA LYS A 119 0.58 -11.11 1.35
C LYS A 119 -0.25 -10.12 0.54
N LYS A 120 -1.58 -10.09 0.75
CA LYS A 120 -2.45 -9.10 0.09
C LYS A 120 -2.04 -7.68 0.40
N GLU A 121 -1.73 -7.38 1.65
CA GLU A 121 -1.31 -6.04 2.04
C GLU A 121 0.05 -5.67 1.43
N LEU A 122 1.02 -6.59 1.43
CA LEU A 122 2.31 -6.37 0.79
C LEU A 122 2.19 -6.12 -0.72
N GLN A 123 1.33 -6.88 -1.40
CA GLN A 123 1.05 -6.68 -2.82
C GLN A 123 0.37 -5.34 -3.08
N ARG A 124 -0.58 -4.94 -2.22
CA ARG A 124 -1.25 -3.64 -2.29
C ARG A 124 -0.21 -2.51 -2.19
N LEU A 125 0.66 -2.55 -1.18
CA LEU A 125 1.72 -1.56 -0.98
C LEU A 125 2.71 -1.52 -2.16
N SER A 126 3.14 -2.68 -2.64
CA SER A 126 4.03 -2.79 -3.80
C SER A 126 3.40 -2.21 -5.07
N ASN A 127 2.10 -2.43 -5.28
CA ASN A 127 1.37 -1.86 -6.43
C ASN A 127 1.23 -0.34 -6.32
N LEU A 128 1.05 0.20 -5.11
CA LEU A 128 1.06 1.65 -4.89
C LEU A 128 2.41 2.25 -5.26
N GLN A 129 3.52 1.66 -4.78
CA GLN A 129 4.87 2.14 -5.10
C GLN A 129 5.15 2.12 -6.60
N LYS A 130 4.81 1.01 -7.28
CA LYS A 130 4.95 0.91 -8.75
C LYS A 130 4.15 1.98 -9.48
N SER A 131 2.96 2.33 -8.96
CA SER A 131 2.10 3.33 -9.59
C SER A 131 2.65 4.76 -9.53
N TRP A 132 3.60 5.06 -8.65
CA TRP A 132 4.16 6.42 -8.52
C TRP A 132 4.82 6.90 -9.82
N PHE A 133 5.48 6.01 -10.55
CA PHE A 133 6.11 6.34 -11.84
C PHE A 133 5.10 6.85 -12.89
N ASP A 134 3.89 6.27 -12.89
CA ASP A 134 2.80 6.64 -13.81
C ASP A 134 1.96 7.83 -13.30
N ASN A 135 2.31 8.37 -12.13
CA ASN A 135 1.61 9.46 -11.46
C ASN A 135 2.62 10.52 -11.04
N ASN A 136 3.27 11.15 -12.02
CA ASN A 136 4.19 12.25 -11.72
C ASN A 136 3.42 13.49 -11.26
N ILE A 137 4.08 14.27 -10.39
CA ILE A 137 3.62 15.57 -9.93
C ILE A 137 4.65 16.61 -10.32
N ASP A 138 4.19 17.80 -10.70
CA ASP A 138 5.06 18.88 -11.14
C ASP A 138 5.99 19.35 -10.01
N VAL A 139 7.26 19.59 -10.36
CA VAL A 139 8.34 19.86 -9.39
C VAL A 139 8.15 21.19 -8.66
N GLU A 140 7.32 22.09 -9.19
CA GLU A 140 6.94 23.37 -8.63
C GLU A 140 6.30 23.22 -7.24
N ILE A 141 5.66 22.07 -6.96
CA ILE A 141 5.15 21.76 -5.61
C ILE A 141 6.24 21.81 -4.55
N ASN A 142 7.50 21.55 -4.90
CA ASN A 142 8.64 21.63 -3.98
C ASN A 142 8.82 23.02 -3.37
N LYS A 143 8.41 24.09 -4.07
CA LYS A 143 8.45 25.45 -3.52
C LYS A 143 7.46 25.62 -2.37
N VAL A 144 6.28 25.01 -2.46
CA VAL A 144 5.27 24.99 -1.39
C VAL A 144 5.77 24.15 -0.21
N ILE A 145 6.32 22.96 -0.50
CA ILE A 145 6.86 22.03 0.50
C ILE A 145 8.01 22.67 1.28
N ALA A 146 8.94 23.34 0.61
CA ALA A 146 10.06 24.02 1.24
C ALA A 146 9.59 25.13 2.19
N SER A 147 8.56 25.89 1.81
CA SER A 147 7.96 26.92 2.66
C SER A 147 7.40 26.34 3.96
N LEU A 148 6.72 25.19 3.89
CA LEU A 148 6.19 24.51 5.08
C LEU A 148 7.31 23.95 5.96
N ALA A 149 8.37 23.41 5.37
CA ALA A 149 9.50 22.86 6.13
C ALA A 149 10.27 23.94 6.92
N SER A 150 10.22 25.20 6.47
CA SER A 150 10.81 26.34 7.18
C SER A 150 9.91 26.99 8.22
N PHE A 151 8.69 26.48 8.42
CA PHE A 151 7.72 27.07 9.35
C PHE A 151 8.17 26.95 10.81
N SER A 152 8.26 28.08 11.52
CA SER A 152 8.80 28.16 12.88
C SER A 152 7.77 28.51 13.96
N GLY A 153 6.46 28.42 13.69
CA GLY A 153 5.47 28.23 14.75
C GLY A 153 4.41 29.31 14.99
N GLU A 154 4.12 30.21 14.04
CA GLU A 154 2.93 31.07 14.15
C GLU A 154 2.17 31.06 12.82
N ALA A 155 0.97 30.46 12.82
CA ALA A 155 0.08 30.51 11.68
C ALA A 155 -0.43 31.94 11.54
N LEU A 156 -0.32 32.52 10.34
CA LEU A 156 -0.65 33.93 10.13
C LEU A 156 -2.15 34.20 10.29
N GLU A 157 -2.99 33.23 9.93
CA GLU A 157 -4.45 33.28 10.05
C GLU A 157 -5.03 31.86 10.23
N GLU A 158 -5.89 31.66 11.24
CA GLU A 158 -6.63 30.40 11.41
C GLU A 158 -7.87 30.37 10.52
N LEU A 159 -8.08 29.26 9.80
CA LEU A 159 -9.32 29.04 9.06
C LEU A 159 -10.47 28.80 10.05
N SER A 160 -11.62 29.43 9.83
CA SER A 160 -12.79 29.20 10.70
C SER A 160 -13.32 27.77 10.58
N LEU A 161 -13.85 27.23 11.68
CA LEU A 161 -14.41 25.88 11.73
C LEU A 161 -15.59 25.70 10.76
N GLU A 162 -16.37 26.77 10.52
CA GLU A 162 -17.50 26.78 9.60
C GLU A 162 -17.07 26.63 8.13
N ALA A 163 -15.82 26.97 7.80
CA ALA A 163 -15.28 26.85 6.44
C ALA A 163 -14.71 25.44 6.15
N LEU A 164 -14.63 24.56 7.15
CA LEU A 164 -14.12 23.20 6.97
C LEU A 164 -15.14 22.31 6.25
N THR A 165 -14.77 21.80 5.08
CA THR A 165 -15.59 20.85 4.31
C THR A 165 -15.20 19.40 4.55
N VAL A 166 -14.16 19.16 5.36
CA VAL A 166 -13.65 17.83 5.68
C VAL A 166 -14.75 16.91 6.24
N ASP A 167 -15.69 17.46 7.04
CA ASP A 167 -16.78 16.66 7.59
C ASP A 167 -17.77 16.17 6.54
N SER A 168 -18.11 16.99 5.54
CA SER A 168 -19.05 16.61 4.47
C SER A 168 -18.41 15.72 3.43
N LYS A 169 -17.08 15.75 3.31
CA LYS A 169 -16.28 14.92 2.41
C LYS A 169 -15.89 13.57 3.02
N SER A 170 -15.86 13.47 4.35
CA SER A 170 -15.51 12.21 5.02
C SER A 170 -16.66 11.21 5.06
N ASP A 171 -16.37 9.93 4.85
CA ASP A 171 -17.29 8.81 5.11
C ASP A 171 -16.83 7.98 6.33
N GLU A 172 -17.59 6.93 6.68
CA GLU A 172 -17.30 6.07 7.84
C GLU A 172 -15.95 5.32 7.75
N THR A 173 -15.32 5.31 6.58
CA THR A 173 -14.06 4.60 6.34
C THR A 173 -12.84 5.46 6.69
N LEU A 174 -13.03 6.76 6.94
CA LEU A 174 -11.99 7.65 7.43
C LEU A 174 -11.82 7.50 8.96
N ASN A 175 -10.64 7.05 9.36
CA ASN A 175 -10.28 6.95 10.78
C ASN A 175 -10.39 8.31 11.49
N GLY A 176 -10.99 8.34 12.68
CA GLY A 176 -11.21 9.57 13.43
C GLY A 176 -9.93 10.35 13.78
N LEU A 177 -8.81 9.68 14.01
CA LEU A 177 -7.52 10.33 14.26
C LEU A 177 -6.97 10.99 12.99
N VAL A 178 -7.13 10.33 11.84
CA VAL A 178 -6.75 10.90 10.53
C VAL A 178 -7.65 12.08 10.20
N LYS A 179 -8.95 11.98 10.45
CA LYS A 179 -9.89 13.09 10.29
C LYS A 179 -9.52 14.30 11.16
N LEU A 180 -9.20 14.08 12.44
CA LEU A 180 -8.76 15.14 13.35
C LEU A 180 -7.46 15.78 12.86
N LYS A 181 -6.50 14.97 12.40
CA LYS A 181 -5.24 15.44 11.82
C LYS A 181 -5.50 16.33 10.60
N ILE A 182 -6.34 15.89 9.65
CA ILE A 182 -6.69 16.67 8.46
C ILE A 182 -7.29 18.01 8.88
N LYS A 183 -8.25 18.01 9.80
CA LYS A 183 -8.89 19.25 10.29
C LYS A 183 -7.87 20.22 10.88
N ASN A 184 -7.03 19.76 11.79
CA ASN A 184 -6.02 20.61 12.43
C ASN A 184 -5.04 21.17 11.39
N ASN A 185 -4.55 20.33 10.47
CA ASN A 185 -3.66 20.78 9.41
C ASN A 185 -4.32 21.86 8.53
N VAL A 186 -5.60 21.68 8.19
CA VAL A 186 -6.33 22.66 7.38
C VAL A 186 -6.52 23.97 8.14
N ILE A 187 -6.90 23.94 9.42
CA ILE A 187 -7.09 25.14 10.23
C ILE A 187 -5.82 26.01 10.24
N TYR A 188 -4.65 25.39 10.43
CA TYR A 188 -3.39 26.12 10.61
C TYR A 188 -2.65 26.46 9.32
N PHE A 189 -2.73 25.62 8.28
CA PHE A 189 -1.85 25.75 7.10
C PHE A 189 -2.57 26.09 5.80
N TYR A 190 -3.92 26.09 5.77
CA TYR A 190 -4.65 26.27 4.51
C TYR A 190 -4.34 27.61 3.83
N SER A 191 -4.45 28.72 4.58
CA SER A 191 -4.24 30.07 4.04
C SER A 191 -2.84 30.25 3.49
N ASP A 192 -1.83 29.77 4.23
CA ASP A 192 -0.42 29.84 3.82
C ASP A 192 -0.16 29.04 2.55
N ILE A 193 -0.63 27.79 2.50
CA ILE A 193 -0.48 26.93 1.31
C ILE A 193 -1.20 27.55 0.11
N LYS A 194 -2.40 28.10 0.30
CA LYS A 194 -3.16 28.75 -0.77
C LYS A 194 -2.45 29.98 -1.32
N SER A 195 -1.87 30.79 -0.43
CA SER A 195 -1.06 31.95 -0.80
C SER A 195 0.16 31.52 -1.62
N LYS A 196 0.86 30.46 -1.21
CA LYS A 196 2.02 29.93 -1.94
C LYS A 196 1.68 29.41 -3.32
N PHE A 197 0.56 28.70 -3.48
CA PHE A 197 0.09 28.33 -4.82
C PHE A 197 -0.25 29.56 -5.68
N SER A 198 -0.81 30.61 -5.09
CA SER A 198 -1.09 31.87 -5.81
C SER A 198 0.19 32.61 -6.22
N GLU A 199 1.26 32.52 -5.43
CA GLU A 199 2.59 33.03 -5.79
C GLU A 199 3.21 32.25 -6.97
N LEU A 200 3.00 30.93 -7.04
CA LEU A 200 3.42 30.12 -8.18
C LEU A 200 2.73 30.58 -9.46
N ASP A 201 1.42 30.80 -9.43
CA ASP A 201 0.66 31.22 -10.61
C ASP A 201 1.03 32.62 -11.11
N LYS A 202 1.54 33.50 -10.24
CA LYS A 202 2.09 34.80 -10.66
C LYS A 202 3.38 34.64 -11.47
N SER A 203 4.17 33.61 -11.17
CA SER A 203 5.43 33.34 -11.86
C SER A 203 5.18 32.56 -13.16
N GLU A 204 4.31 31.56 -13.09
CA GLU A 204 3.94 30.69 -14.20
C GLU A 204 2.43 30.36 -14.10
N PRO A 205 1.58 30.98 -14.93
CA PRO A 205 0.13 30.77 -14.86
C PRO A 205 -0.29 29.30 -14.98
N TYR A 206 -1.35 28.91 -14.26
CA TYR A 206 -1.93 27.55 -14.25
C TYR A 206 -1.06 26.46 -13.61
N THR A 207 0.03 26.83 -12.93
CA THR A 207 0.86 25.88 -12.18
C THR A 207 0.05 25.20 -11.09
N SER A 208 -0.73 25.96 -10.32
CA SER A 208 -1.54 25.39 -9.24
C SER A 208 -2.63 24.46 -9.76
N ASP A 209 -3.34 24.85 -10.82
CA ASP A 209 -4.39 24.03 -11.46
C ASP A 209 -3.84 22.69 -11.98
N THR A 210 -2.63 22.71 -12.54
CA THR A 210 -1.95 21.51 -13.05
C THR A 210 -1.64 20.55 -11.91
N ILE A 211 -1.02 21.04 -10.84
CA ILE A 211 -0.72 20.25 -9.64
C ILE A 211 -2.02 19.70 -9.02
N TYR A 212 -3.06 20.53 -8.90
CA TYR A 212 -4.35 20.13 -8.33
C TYR A 212 -4.97 18.99 -9.15
N SER A 213 -4.88 19.08 -10.47
CA SER A 213 -5.38 18.07 -11.40
C SER A 213 -4.59 16.76 -11.32
N GLN A 214 -3.27 16.81 -11.13
CA GLN A 214 -2.43 15.63 -10.92
C GLN A 214 -2.81 14.89 -9.63
N VAL A 215 -2.94 15.61 -8.51
CA VAL A 215 -3.36 15.04 -7.23
C VAL A 215 -4.77 14.44 -7.33
N LYS A 216 -5.71 15.17 -7.95
CA LYS A 216 -7.08 14.67 -8.19
C LYS A 216 -7.09 13.42 -9.06
N THR A 217 -6.27 13.38 -10.11
CA THR A 217 -6.17 12.22 -11.01
C THR A 217 -5.68 10.99 -10.27
N TYR A 218 -4.63 11.14 -9.45
CA TYR A 218 -4.12 10.02 -8.68
C TYR A 218 -5.11 9.57 -7.59
N TYR A 219 -5.76 10.51 -6.90
CA TYR A 219 -6.88 10.21 -5.99
C TYR A 219 -7.95 9.34 -6.66
N LEU A 220 -8.41 9.71 -7.87
CA LEU A 220 -9.42 8.94 -8.60
C LEU A 220 -8.92 7.53 -8.99
N LYS A 221 -7.64 7.38 -9.30
CA LYS A 221 -7.03 6.06 -9.55
C LYS A 221 -7.04 5.20 -8.28
N LEU A 222 -6.77 5.77 -7.11
CA LEU A 222 -6.84 5.07 -5.82
C LEU A 222 -8.28 4.68 -5.47
N LYS A 223 -9.24 5.59 -5.68
CA LYS A 223 -10.68 5.31 -5.49
C LYS A 223 -11.17 4.15 -6.37
N LYS A 224 -10.70 4.07 -7.63
CA LYS A 224 -11.00 2.95 -8.54
C LYS A 224 -10.47 1.60 -8.06
N GLN A 225 -9.47 1.58 -7.19
CA GLN A 225 -8.95 0.37 -6.55
C GLN A 225 -9.75 -0.04 -5.30
N ASN A 226 -10.85 0.65 -4.99
CA ASN A 226 -11.69 0.45 -3.81
C ASN A 226 -10.94 0.59 -2.48
N LEU A 227 -9.94 1.48 -2.43
CA LEU A 227 -9.30 1.85 -1.17
C LEU A 227 -10.26 2.70 -0.34
N ASP A 228 -10.21 2.51 0.97
CA ASP A 228 -10.90 3.37 1.92
C ASP A 228 -10.23 4.75 2.05
N GLN A 229 -10.93 5.73 2.63
CA GLN A 229 -10.39 7.09 2.75
C GLN A 229 -9.12 7.17 3.59
N THR A 230 -8.94 6.28 4.57
CA THR A 230 -7.72 6.23 5.39
C THR A 230 -6.52 5.74 4.57
N GLN A 231 -6.72 4.68 3.79
CA GLN A 231 -5.74 4.11 2.87
C GLN A 231 -5.38 5.10 1.76
N ILE A 232 -6.37 5.83 1.24
CA ILE A 232 -6.14 6.88 0.23
C ILE A 232 -5.29 8.01 0.82
N PHE A 233 -5.61 8.49 2.02
CA PHE A 233 -4.81 9.53 2.69
C PHE A 233 -3.35 9.10 2.86
N SER A 234 -3.13 7.88 3.33
CA SER A 234 -1.79 7.30 3.47
C SER A 234 -1.08 7.20 2.11
N ALA A 235 -1.76 6.68 1.09
CA ALA A 235 -1.18 6.49 -0.25
C ALA A 235 -0.81 7.81 -0.92
N LEU A 236 -1.62 8.86 -0.77
CA LEU A 236 -1.30 10.21 -1.25
C LEU A 236 -0.13 10.81 -0.48
N THR A 237 -0.06 10.59 0.85
CA THR A 237 1.03 11.08 1.70
C THR A 237 2.35 10.44 1.30
N ASP A 238 2.37 9.12 1.15
CA ASP A 238 3.57 8.38 0.71
C ASP A 238 3.99 8.78 -0.70
N TRP A 239 3.03 8.98 -1.60
CA TRP A 239 3.31 9.45 -2.95
C TRP A 239 3.95 10.84 -2.97
N ILE A 240 3.36 11.84 -2.30
CA ILE A 240 3.95 13.18 -2.20
C ILE A 240 5.36 13.10 -1.60
N LYS A 241 5.55 12.31 -0.54
CA LYS A 241 6.85 12.16 0.10
C LYS A 241 7.92 11.57 -0.83
N ASN A 242 7.56 10.58 -1.64
CA ASN A 242 8.53 9.84 -2.46
C ASN A 242 8.67 10.38 -3.89
N SER A 243 7.74 11.22 -4.35
CA SER A 243 7.75 11.82 -5.69
C SER A 243 8.17 13.29 -5.70
N THR A 244 8.55 13.85 -4.55
CA THR A 244 8.98 15.24 -4.39
C THR A 244 10.22 15.32 -3.50
N ASP A 245 10.76 16.52 -3.25
CA ASP A 245 11.89 16.74 -2.35
C ASP A 245 11.48 16.71 -0.85
N CYS A 246 10.24 16.31 -0.55
CA CYS A 246 9.73 16.25 0.81
C CYS A 246 10.37 15.11 1.62
N LYS A 247 11.15 15.47 2.63
CA LYS A 247 11.80 14.50 3.53
C LYS A 247 10.99 14.19 4.79
N ASN A 248 9.95 14.96 5.05
CA ASN A 248 9.20 14.94 6.31
C ASN A 248 7.76 14.46 6.05
N THR A 249 7.35 13.42 6.76
CA THR A 249 6.01 12.83 6.58
C THR A 249 4.92 13.82 6.98
N GLU A 250 5.12 14.56 8.07
CA GLU A 250 4.17 15.54 8.58
C GLU A 250 3.90 16.66 7.56
N VAL A 251 4.92 17.14 6.85
CA VAL A 251 4.76 18.12 5.75
C VAL A 251 3.95 17.52 4.60
N SER A 252 4.18 16.26 4.25
CA SER A 252 3.38 15.57 3.23
C SER A 252 1.92 15.43 3.67
N GLU A 253 1.66 15.09 4.94
CA GLU A 253 0.31 15.00 5.50
C GLU A 253 -0.40 16.37 5.48
N ILE A 254 0.31 17.46 5.78
CA ILE A 254 -0.23 18.83 5.72
C ILE A 254 -0.65 19.16 4.28
N ILE A 255 0.20 18.89 3.30
CA ILE A 255 -0.10 19.10 1.87
C ILE A 255 -1.31 18.28 1.42
N VAL A 256 -1.37 17.00 1.77
CA VAL A 256 -2.54 16.15 1.43
C VAL A 256 -3.80 16.66 2.12
N SER A 257 -3.70 17.13 3.37
CA SER A 257 -4.84 17.72 4.10
C SER A 257 -5.38 18.97 3.39
N PHE A 258 -4.48 19.82 2.88
CA PHE A 258 -4.87 20.95 2.02
C PHE A 258 -5.65 20.48 0.79
N PHE A 259 -5.20 19.42 0.11
CA PHE A 259 -5.91 18.89 -1.06
C PHE A 259 -7.27 18.29 -0.74
N VAL A 260 -7.41 17.61 0.41
CA VAL A 260 -8.72 17.14 0.90
C VAL A 260 -9.69 18.30 1.10
N GLN A 261 -9.24 19.43 1.66
CA GLN A 261 -10.07 20.61 1.83
C GLN A 261 -10.33 21.35 0.51
N ASN A 262 -9.29 21.67 -0.26
CA ASN A 262 -9.32 22.58 -1.41
C ASN A 262 -9.84 21.92 -2.70
N CYS A 263 -9.61 20.63 -2.89
CA CYS A 263 -10.01 19.92 -4.10
C CYS A 263 -11.25 19.05 -3.83
N GLU A 264 -11.91 18.61 -4.90
CA GLU A 264 -12.94 17.54 -4.88
C GLU A 264 -12.35 16.15 -4.52
N VAL A 265 -11.19 16.11 -3.86
CA VAL A 265 -10.65 14.90 -3.24
C VAL A 265 -11.62 14.54 -2.09
N TYR A 266 -12.16 13.32 -2.13
CA TYR A 266 -13.29 12.84 -1.31
C TYR A 266 -14.69 13.35 -1.70
N SER A 267 -14.85 13.93 -2.89
CA SER A 267 -16.18 14.16 -3.51
C SER A 267 -16.63 12.98 -4.38
#